data_AF-A0A8J6HF62-F1
#
_entry.id   AF-A0A8J6HF62-F1
#
_cell.length_a   1.000
_cell.length_b   1.000
_cell.length_c   1.000
_cell.angle_alpha   90.00
_cell.angle_beta   90.00
_cell.angle_gamma   90.00
#
_symmetry.space_group_name_H-M   'P 1'
#
loop_
_entity.id
_entity.type
_entity.pdbx_description
1 polymer ?
#
loop_
_entity_poly.entity_id
_entity_poly.type
_entity_poly.pdbx_seq_one_letter_code
_entity_poly.pdbx_strand_id
1 'polypeptide(L)'
;MIEVLKENQGNFLVSPFSIETVLALTHSGAKDETAYEIRAGLRLPNSTEKTEAVYATLLPTLKGNDKYALHTANKIYVKDGYPLKEDFKNKASTVFQSGIENIEFTQKVDAANTINSWVGKQTNNKIQNLIDPNILGPDTRIILINALYFKGKWVYPFESDSTIKRDFYKTAKDVVQVDMMHNTDVYNYYESPELKAKFLEMPYEGDDLSMVIVLPNEKEGLAALESQIENVFAAPRFTQERVSVSLPKFTVENKIQLKKILQNLGINKAFSDEADLSGLAGKKGDLAISDVIQKAFINVTETGTEAAAATAVEPKFLSMWRDFPIKILMNTTSLQPECGKAYRNFVQLLDQNDLNALKMLDATAKLPSGLLQGNIIQYGNFDECMEVETAQYCLVEVDVEPLWQKPYSKFKDLVHSFYFFKEEFTDVS
;
A
#
# COMPACT_ATOMS: atom_id res chain seq x y z
N MET A 1 -7.60 19.53 -7.03
CA MET A 1 -6.53 19.77 -6.03
C MET A 1 -6.38 21.24 -5.68
N ILE A 2 -6.26 22.15 -6.66
CA ILE A 2 -6.11 23.59 -6.41
C ILE A 2 -7.17 24.15 -5.44
N GLU A 3 -8.45 23.82 -5.63
CA GLU A 3 -9.51 24.26 -4.72
C GLU A 3 -9.42 23.62 -3.32
N VAL A 4 -8.89 22.40 -3.21
CA VAL A 4 -8.66 21.75 -1.91
C VAL A 4 -7.57 22.50 -1.14
N LEU A 5 -6.47 22.86 -1.81
CA LEU A 5 -5.36 23.62 -1.23
C LEU A 5 -5.80 25.01 -0.71
N LYS A 6 -6.76 25.66 -1.39
CA LYS A 6 -7.28 26.96 -0.96
C LYS A 6 -8.14 26.88 0.31
N GLU A 7 -8.87 25.78 0.48
CA GLU A 7 -9.86 25.64 1.56
C GLU A 7 -9.33 24.90 2.80
N ASN A 8 -8.12 24.31 2.74
CA ASN A 8 -7.53 23.53 3.82
C ASN A 8 -6.18 24.10 4.26
N GLN A 9 -5.90 24.05 5.56
CA GLN A 9 -4.63 24.47 6.15
C GLN A 9 -4.02 23.30 6.95
N GLY A 10 -2.70 23.19 6.95
CA GLY A 10 -1.98 22.08 7.58
C GLY A 10 -2.00 20.80 6.75
N ASN A 11 -1.70 19.66 7.39
CA ASN A 11 -1.66 18.37 6.71
C ASN A 11 -3.08 17.93 6.34
N PHE A 12 -3.31 17.57 5.08
CA PHE A 12 -4.57 17.03 4.61
C PHE A 12 -4.35 15.83 3.68
N LEU A 13 -5.34 14.95 3.66
CA LEU A 13 -5.47 13.82 2.76
C LEU A 13 -6.78 13.97 2.00
N VAL A 14 -6.74 13.74 0.70
CA VAL A 14 -7.90 13.79 -0.18
C VAL A 14 -7.79 12.66 -1.20
N SER A 15 -8.91 12.02 -1.51
CA SER A 15 -8.99 11.07 -2.62
C SER A 15 -9.93 11.61 -3.70
N PRO A 16 -9.39 12.30 -4.73
CA PRO A 16 -10.19 12.82 -5.82
C PRO A 16 -10.97 11.71 -6.54
N PHE A 17 -10.35 10.55 -6.77
CA PHE A 17 -10.98 9.42 -7.44
C PHE A 17 -12.26 8.93 -6.75
N SER A 18 -12.24 8.83 -5.43
CA SER A 18 -13.41 8.34 -4.69
C SER A 18 -14.52 9.38 -4.59
N ILE A 19 -14.17 10.67 -4.60
CA ILE A 19 -15.14 11.77 -4.72
C ILE A 19 -15.80 11.74 -6.10
N GLU A 20 -15.00 11.57 -7.15
CA GLU A 20 -15.49 11.45 -8.52
C GLU A 20 -16.47 10.28 -8.65
N THR A 21 -16.17 9.14 -8.03
CA THR A 21 -17.04 7.95 -8.04
C THR A 21 -18.44 8.23 -7.46
N VAL A 22 -18.53 8.86 -6.28
CA VAL A 22 -19.84 9.14 -5.65
C VAL A 22 -20.61 10.23 -6.41
N LEU A 23 -19.91 11.19 -7.02
CA LEU A 23 -20.54 12.22 -7.84
C LEU A 23 -20.93 11.70 -9.23
N ALA A 24 -20.20 10.74 -9.81
CA ALA A 24 -20.56 10.06 -11.04
C ALA A 24 -21.84 9.20 -10.85
N LEU A 25 -21.98 8.55 -9.70
CA LEU A 25 -23.24 7.93 -9.30
C LEU A 25 -24.36 8.97 -9.22
N THR A 26 -24.10 10.12 -8.58
CA THR A 26 -25.09 11.21 -8.49
C THR A 26 -25.48 11.73 -9.87
N HIS A 27 -24.51 11.90 -10.78
CA HIS A 27 -24.72 12.27 -12.18
C HIS A 27 -25.65 11.28 -12.90
N SER A 28 -25.54 9.98 -12.64
CA SER A 28 -26.38 8.97 -13.28
C SER A 28 -27.88 9.12 -12.99
N GLY A 29 -28.24 9.83 -11.91
CA GLY A 29 -29.62 10.14 -11.55
C GLY A 29 -29.96 11.64 -11.66
N ALA A 30 -29.00 12.47 -12.03
CA ALA A 30 -29.22 13.88 -12.31
C ALA A 30 -29.81 14.06 -13.73
N LYS A 31 -30.49 15.18 -13.96
CA LYS A 31 -31.01 15.55 -15.28
C LYS A 31 -30.69 16.99 -15.66
N ASP A 32 -30.89 17.29 -16.93
CA ASP A 32 -30.77 18.61 -17.54
C ASP A 32 -29.48 19.32 -17.11
N GLU A 33 -29.58 20.58 -16.70
CA GLU A 33 -28.45 21.41 -16.28
C GLU A 33 -27.73 20.85 -15.04
N THR A 34 -28.44 20.15 -14.14
CA THR A 34 -27.80 19.52 -12.98
C THR A 34 -26.84 18.41 -13.42
N ALA A 35 -27.26 17.57 -14.37
CA ALA A 35 -26.39 16.57 -14.97
C ALA A 35 -25.25 17.21 -15.75
N TYR A 36 -25.53 18.27 -16.51
CA TYR A 36 -24.53 18.99 -17.29
C TYR A 36 -23.40 19.53 -16.40
N GLU A 37 -23.74 20.24 -15.32
CA GLU A 37 -22.75 20.83 -14.41
C GLU A 37 -21.88 19.76 -13.73
N ILE A 38 -22.49 18.68 -13.22
CA ILE A 38 -21.73 17.59 -12.58
C ILE A 38 -20.78 16.94 -13.60
N ARG A 39 -21.26 16.65 -14.82
CA ARG A 39 -20.44 16.07 -15.89
C ARG A 39 -19.27 16.97 -16.28
N ALA A 40 -19.54 18.27 -16.45
CA ALA A 40 -18.54 19.24 -16.85
C ALA A 40 -17.49 19.46 -15.75
N GLY A 41 -17.92 19.62 -14.50
CA GLY A 41 -17.03 19.83 -13.35
C GLY A 41 -16.10 18.63 -13.09
N LEU A 42 -16.58 17.42 -13.34
CA LEU A 42 -15.79 16.18 -13.22
C LEU A 42 -15.06 15.77 -14.49
N ARG A 43 -15.31 16.45 -15.62
CA ARG A 43 -14.78 16.09 -16.95
C ARG A 43 -15.12 14.65 -17.36
N LEU A 44 -16.33 14.20 -17.02
CA LEU A 44 -16.84 12.87 -17.35
C LEU A 44 -17.12 12.74 -18.86
N PRO A 45 -17.18 11.50 -19.39
CA PRO A 45 -17.58 11.24 -20.77
C PRO A 45 -18.92 11.91 -21.14
N ASN A 46 -19.07 12.24 -22.43
CA ASN A 46 -20.23 13.00 -22.93
C ASN A 46 -21.61 12.31 -22.75
N SER A 47 -21.66 11.03 -22.36
CA SER A 47 -22.91 10.33 -22.06
C SER A 47 -22.85 9.58 -20.73
N THR A 48 -24.02 9.45 -20.11
CA THR A 48 -24.19 8.72 -18.85
C THR A 48 -23.84 7.25 -19.01
N GLU A 49 -24.22 6.61 -20.12
CA GLU A 49 -23.94 5.19 -20.40
C GLU A 49 -22.44 4.94 -20.53
N LYS A 50 -21.71 5.85 -21.21
CA LYS A 50 -20.24 5.76 -21.31
C LYS A 50 -19.58 5.94 -19.95
N THR A 51 -20.09 6.86 -19.14
CA THR A 51 -19.62 7.06 -17.77
C THR A 51 -19.82 5.80 -16.95
N GLU A 52 -21.05 5.26 -16.93
CA GLU A 52 -21.39 4.02 -16.23
C GLU A 52 -20.52 2.84 -16.70
N ALA A 53 -20.29 2.69 -18.00
CA ALA A 53 -19.44 1.62 -18.54
C ALA A 53 -17.98 1.71 -18.08
N VAL A 54 -17.43 2.94 -17.98
CA VAL A 54 -16.07 3.17 -17.46
C VAL A 54 -16.00 2.73 -16.00
N TYR A 55 -16.93 3.18 -15.15
CA TYR A 55 -16.94 2.84 -13.72
C TYR A 55 -17.21 1.36 -13.46
N ALA A 56 -18.12 0.74 -14.23
CA ALA A 56 -18.40 -0.70 -14.15
C ALA A 56 -17.17 -1.55 -14.45
N THR A 57 -16.26 -1.05 -15.31
CA THR A 57 -15.02 -1.76 -15.66
C THR A 57 -13.88 -1.45 -14.70
N LEU A 58 -13.76 -0.18 -14.27
CA LEU A 58 -12.63 0.31 -13.47
C LEU A 58 -12.74 -0.07 -11.98
N LEU A 59 -13.90 0.10 -11.35
CA LEU A 59 -14.03 -0.11 -9.91
C LEU A 59 -13.71 -1.55 -9.47
N PRO A 60 -14.09 -2.61 -10.22
CA PRO A 60 -13.69 -3.97 -9.88
C PRO A 60 -12.18 -4.19 -9.85
N THR A 61 -11.39 -3.47 -10.67
CA THR A 61 -9.93 -3.63 -10.70
C THR A 61 -9.24 -2.94 -9.52
N LEU A 62 -9.96 -2.11 -8.75
CA LEU A 62 -9.41 -1.33 -7.63
C LEU A 62 -9.73 -1.92 -6.25
N LYS A 63 -10.46 -3.04 -6.17
CA LYS A 63 -10.83 -3.69 -4.90
C LYS A 63 -9.65 -4.24 -4.09
N GLY A 64 -8.44 -4.18 -4.64
CA GLY A 64 -7.24 -4.72 -4.04
C GLY A 64 -7.19 -6.24 -4.04
N ASN A 65 -6.21 -6.78 -3.32
CA ASN A 65 -5.95 -8.22 -3.18
C ASN A 65 -5.41 -8.51 -1.76
N ASP A 66 -4.93 -9.73 -1.50
CA ASP A 66 -4.41 -10.09 -0.17
C ASP A 66 -3.20 -9.26 0.29
N LYS A 67 -2.52 -8.56 -0.64
CA LYS A 67 -1.30 -7.78 -0.39
C LYS A 67 -1.58 -6.29 -0.13
N TYR A 68 -2.67 -5.75 -0.68
CA TYR A 68 -3.13 -4.38 -0.42
C TYR A 68 -4.65 -4.28 -0.44
N ALA A 69 -5.20 -3.47 0.45
CA ALA A 69 -6.63 -3.23 0.54
C ALA A 69 -6.90 -1.72 0.49
N LEU A 70 -7.60 -1.28 -0.57
CA LEU A 70 -8.21 0.03 -0.63
C LEU A 70 -9.67 -0.07 -0.22
N HIS A 71 -9.96 0.29 1.02
CA HIS A 71 -11.34 0.32 1.51
C HIS A 71 -11.95 1.69 1.20
N THR A 72 -12.85 1.71 0.22
CA THR A 72 -13.68 2.88 -0.07
C THR A 72 -15.11 2.61 0.39
N ALA A 73 -15.64 3.52 1.21
CA ALA A 73 -17.00 3.48 1.70
C ALA A 73 -17.75 4.66 1.10
N ASN A 74 -18.41 4.39 -0.03
CA ASN A 74 -19.24 5.36 -0.75
C ASN A 74 -20.72 5.10 -0.46
N LYS A 75 -21.45 6.14 -0.06
CA LYS A 75 -22.89 6.04 0.16
C LYS A 75 -23.62 7.35 -0.03
N ILE A 76 -24.83 7.25 -0.60
CA ILE A 76 -25.77 8.36 -0.72
C ILE A 76 -26.87 8.17 0.33
N TYR A 77 -27.06 9.16 1.19
CA TYR A 77 -28.17 9.22 2.13
C TYR A 77 -29.21 10.21 1.61
N VAL A 78 -30.44 9.75 1.44
CA VAL A 78 -31.56 10.57 0.93
C VAL A 78 -32.61 10.74 2.03
N LYS A 79 -33.24 11.91 2.10
CA LYS A 79 -34.30 12.18 3.08
C LYS A 79 -35.41 11.13 2.96
N ASP A 80 -35.91 10.68 4.10
CA ASP A 80 -37.06 9.77 4.14
C ASP A 80 -38.32 10.41 3.53
N GLY A 81 -39.25 9.58 3.05
CA GLY A 81 -40.44 10.03 2.31
C GLY A 81 -40.23 10.23 0.81
N TYR A 82 -39.02 9.97 0.30
CA TYR A 82 -38.72 9.94 -1.14
C TYR A 82 -38.32 8.52 -1.57
N PRO A 83 -39.27 7.69 -2.03
CA PRO A 83 -38.98 6.33 -2.46
C PRO A 83 -37.93 6.29 -3.58
N LEU A 84 -36.81 5.61 -3.30
CA LEU A 84 -35.71 5.44 -4.24
C LEU A 84 -36.12 4.54 -5.39
N LYS A 85 -35.82 4.96 -6.62
CA LYS A 85 -36.05 4.16 -7.83
C LYS A 85 -35.20 2.90 -7.81
N GLU A 86 -35.80 1.77 -8.15
CA GLU A 86 -35.14 0.47 -8.12
C GLU A 86 -33.96 0.40 -9.10
N ASP A 87 -34.14 0.94 -10.31
CA ASP A 87 -33.07 1.01 -11.30
C ASP A 87 -31.85 1.81 -10.78
N PHE A 88 -32.08 2.87 -10.01
CA PHE A 88 -31.01 3.67 -9.42
C PHE A 88 -30.28 2.89 -8.30
N LYS A 89 -31.03 2.20 -7.43
CA LYS A 89 -30.46 1.30 -6.41
C LYS A 89 -29.58 0.21 -7.06
N ASN A 90 -30.08 -0.40 -8.12
CA ASN A 90 -29.36 -1.43 -8.87
C ASN A 90 -28.07 -0.87 -9.50
N LYS A 91 -28.11 0.32 -10.11
CA LYS A 91 -26.91 1.00 -10.63
C LYS A 91 -25.91 1.33 -9.53
N ALA A 92 -26.37 1.89 -8.41
CA ALA A 92 -25.50 2.21 -7.28
C ALA A 92 -24.69 1.00 -6.82
N SER A 93 -25.36 -0.16 -6.68
CA SER A 93 -24.71 -1.39 -6.23
C SER A 93 -23.84 -2.05 -7.30
N THR A 94 -24.33 -2.17 -8.54
CA THR A 94 -23.68 -3.01 -9.56
C THR A 94 -22.62 -2.28 -10.38
N VAL A 95 -22.83 -0.98 -10.65
CA VAL A 95 -21.91 -0.16 -11.46
C VAL A 95 -20.91 0.57 -10.56
N PHE A 96 -21.41 1.25 -9.51
CA PHE A 96 -20.61 2.16 -8.70
C PHE A 96 -20.13 1.56 -7.37
N GLN A 97 -20.51 0.32 -7.07
CA GLN A 97 -20.17 -0.38 -5.82
C GLN A 97 -20.42 0.47 -4.56
N SER A 98 -21.52 1.22 -4.60
CA SER A 98 -21.89 2.23 -3.62
C SER A 98 -23.27 1.94 -3.05
N GLY A 99 -23.49 2.33 -1.81
CA GLY A 99 -24.80 2.25 -1.18
C GLY A 99 -25.68 3.45 -1.51
N ILE A 100 -27.00 3.26 -1.46
CA ILE A 100 -27.96 4.36 -1.31
C ILE A 100 -29.07 3.94 -0.36
N GLU A 101 -29.44 4.83 0.58
CA GLU A 101 -30.53 4.56 1.52
C GLU A 101 -31.29 5.82 1.91
N ASN A 102 -32.57 5.64 2.29
CA ASN A 102 -33.36 6.69 2.92
C ASN A 102 -33.03 6.78 4.42
N ILE A 103 -33.08 8.01 4.96
CA ILE A 103 -32.85 8.27 6.38
C ILE A 103 -33.67 9.47 6.86
N GLU A 104 -34.15 9.41 8.10
CA GLU A 104 -34.89 10.51 8.73
C GLU A 104 -33.92 11.53 9.34
N PHE A 105 -33.59 12.59 8.58
CA PHE A 105 -32.64 13.61 9.01
C PHE A 105 -33.14 14.53 10.14
N THR A 106 -34.46 14.58 10.41
CA THR A 106 -34.99 15.36 11.53
C THR A 106 -34.61 14.77 12.89
N GLN A 107 -34.42 13.45 12.96
CA GLN A 107 -33.85 12.75 14.11
C GLN A 107 -32.31 12.83 14.07
N LYS A 108 -31.78 14.05 14.23
CA LYS A 108 -30.37 14.39 13.97
C LYS A 108 -29.37 13.41 14.60
N VAL A 109 -29.56 13.05 15.87
CA VAL A 109 -28.65 12.18 16.61
C VAL A 109 -28.69 10.76 16.06
N ASP A 110 -29.88 10.21 15.84
CA ASP A 110 -30.05 8.85 15.32
C ASP A 110 -29.56 8.73 13.87
N ALA A 111 -29.83 9.75 13.06
CA ALA A 111 -29.33 9.83 11.69
C ALA A 111 -27.79 9.87 11.64
N ALA A 112 -27.17 10.75 12.44
CA ALA A 112 -25.72 10.83 12.53
C ALA A 112 -25.10 9.51 13.05
N ASN A 113 -25.71 8.89 14.07
CA ASN A 113 -25.26 7.60 14.61
C ASN A 113 -25.35 6.48 13.57
N THR A 114 -26.41 6.45 12.77
CA THR A 114 -26.59 5.48 11.69
C THR A 114 -25.49 5.62 10.64
N ILE A 115 -25.25 6.86 10.18
CA ILE A 115 -24.19 7.14 9.19
C ILE A 115 -22.81 6.79 9.76
N ASN A 116 -22.50 7.26 10.96
CA ASN A 116 -21.21 7.02 11.62
C ASN A 116 -20.97 5.54 11.90
N SER A 117 -22.00 4.79 12.32
CA SER A 117 -21.89 3.35 12.56
C SER A 117 -21.66 2.58 11.26
N TRP A 118 -22.32 2.98 10.17
CA TRP A 118 -22.07 2.38 8.86
C TRP A 118 -20.63 2.64 8.41
N VAL A 119 -20.16 3.90 8.48
CA VAL A 119 -18.79 4.27 8.13
C VAL A 119 -17.75 3.53 8.99
N GLY A 120 -17.97 3.45 10.30
CA GLY A 120 -17.10 2.70 11.21
C GLY A 120 -16.98 1.23 10.80
N LYS A 121 -18.10 0.58 10.48
CA LYS A 121 -18.09 -0.81 9.99
C LYS A 121 -17.33 -0.96 8.67
N GLN A 122 -17.51 -0.05 7.71
CA GLN A 122 -16.81 -0.12 6.41
C GLN A 122 -15.30 0.16 6.51
N THR A 123 -14.86 0.82 7.58
CA THR A 123 -13.49 1.30 7.75
C THR A 123 -12.78 0.63 8.92
N ASN A 124 -13.27 -0.51 9.41
CA ASN A 124 -12.71 -1.21 10.58
C ASN A 124 -12.51 -0.29 11.80
N ASN A 125 -13.47 0.62 12.02
CA ASN A 125 -13.51 1.65 13.05
C ASN A 125 -12.35 2.66 13.01
N LYS A 126 -11.62 2.77 11.89
CA LYS A 126 -10.57 3.79 11.68
C LYS A 126 -11.16 5.16 11.43
N ILE A 127 -12.32 5.21 10.79
CA ILE A 127 -13.06 6.46 10.58
C ILE A 127 -14.31 6.43 11.46
N GLN A 128 -14.30 7.30 12.47
CA GLN A 128 -15.42 7.51 13.37
C GLN A 128 -15.87 8.97 13.32
N ASN A 129 -17.08 9.24 13.81
CA ASN A 129 -17.61 10.61 13.97
C ASN A 129 -17.48 11.45 12.68
N LEU A 130 -17.88 10.86 11.55
CA LEU A 130 -17.87 11.54 10.25
C LEU A 130 -18.88 12.70 10.24
N ILE A 131 -20.09 12.41 10.69
CA ILE A 131 -21.22 13.34 10.75
C ILE A 131 -21.39 13.83 12.19
N ASP A 132 -21.35 15.15 12.31
CA ASP A 132 -21.81 15.84 13.52
C ASP A 132 -23.33 16.04 13.39
N PRO A 133 -24.15 15.61 14.37
CA PRO A 133 -25.60 15.81 14.34
C PRO A 133 -26.03 17.25 14.04
N ASN A 134 -25.22 18.25 14.41
CA ASN A 134 -25.55 19.66 14.22
C ASN A 134 -25.60 20.10 12.75
N ILE A 135 -24.97 19.37 11.83
CA ILE A 135 -25.04 19.67 10.39
C ILE A 135 -26.33 19.15 9.74
N LEU A 136 -27.09 18.32 10.47
CA LEU A 136 -28.36 17.77 10.02
C LEU A 136 -29.52 18.66 10.44
N GLY A 137 -30.60 18.65 9.68
CA GLY A 137 -31.82 19.38 10.00
C GLY A 137 -32.98 19.09 9.04
N PRO A 138 -34.12 19.78 9.22
CA PRO A 138 -35.31 19.60 8.40
C PRO A 138 -35.08 19.83 6.90
N ASP A 139 -34.14 20.70 6.56
CA ASP A 139 -33.78 21.07 5.19
C ASP A 139 -32.70 20.16 4.58
N THR A 140 -32.15 19.22 5.36
CA THR A 140 -31.23 18.21 4.85
C THR A 140 -31.98 17.25 3.93
N ARG A 141 -31.58 17.18 2.66
CA ARG A 141 -32.24 16.40 1.60
C ARG A 141 -31.37 15.25 1.12
N ILE A 142 -30.11 15.51 0.79
CA ILE A 142 -29.14 14.47 0.38
C ILE A 142 -27.79 14.74 1.03
N ILE A 143 -27.15 13.70 1.55
CA ILE A 143 -25.75 13.73 1.99
C ILE A 143 -24.97 12.66 1.23
N LEU A 144 -23.89 13.08 0.58
CA LEU A 144 -22.93 12.19 -0.06
C LEU A 144 -21.78 11.91 0.91
N ILE A 145 -21.60 10.63 1.23
CA ILE A 145 -20.57 10.14 2.13
C ILE A 145 -19.51 9.42 1.34
N ASN A 146 -18.26 9.81 1.61
CA ASN A 146 -17.10 9.10 1.13
C ASN A 146 -16.08 8.95 2.27
N ALA A 147 -15.83 7.72 2.71
CA ALA A 147 -14.78 7.43 3.68
C ALA A 147 -13.74 6.50 3.08
N LEU A 148 -12.46 6.82 3.28
CA LEU A 148 -11.36 6.06 2.72
C LEU A 148 -10.35 5.64 3.76
N TYR A 149 -9.96 4.39 3.63
CA TYR A 149 -8.88 3.80 4.39
C TYR A 149 -8.02 2.95 3.44
N PHE A 150 -6.71 3.16 3.47
CA PHE A 150 -5.77 2.42 2.65
C PHE A 150 -4.84 1.57 3.52
N LYS A 151 -4.61 0.34 3.07
CA LYS A 151 -3.70 -0.63 3.66
C LYS A 151 -2.79 -1.21 2.58
N GLY A 152 -1.49 -1.20 2.79
CA GLY A 152 -0.51 -1.83 1.90
C GLY A 152 0.82 -2.03 2.61
N LYS A 153 1.48 -3.16 2.35
CA LYS A 153 2.83 -3.44 2.87
C LYS A 153 3.88 -2.94 1.90
N TRP A 154 4.96 -2.36 2.40
CA TRP A 154 6.10 -1.99 1.54
C TRP A 154 6.69 -3.24 0.90
N VAL A 155 7.10 -3.16 -0.37
CA VAL A 155 7.98 -4.21 -0.94
C VAL A 155 9.30 -4.26 -0.18
N TYR A 156 9.81 -3.09 0.20
CA TYR A 156 11.06 -2.90 0.95
C TYR A 156 10.73 -2.22 2.29
N PRO A 157 10.39 -2.98 3.34
CA PRO A 157 10.06 -2.40 4.65
C PRO A 157 11.28 -1.74 5.31
N PHE A 158 11.00 -0.88 6.29
CA PHE A 158 12.02 -0.26 7.13
C PHE A 158 12.30 -1.17 8.33
N GLU A 159 13.56 -1.26 8.73
CA GLU A 159 13.94 -1.95 9.97
C GLU A 159 13.55 -1.09 11.17
N SER A 160 12.73 -1.63 12.07
CA SER A 160 12.23 -0.89 13.24
C SER A 160 13.35 -0.36 14.14
N ASP A 161 14.42 -1.15 14.34
CA ASP A 161 15.61 -0.77 15.10
C ASP A 161 16.43 0.36 14.43
N SER A 162 16.20 0.63 13.14
CA SER A 162 16.81 1.76 12.42
C SER A 162 16.00 3.05 12.53
N THR A 163 14.81 3.01 13.13
CA THR A 163 13.99 4.20 13.37
C THR A 163 14.50 4.97 14.57
N ILE A 164 14.92 6.22 14.35
CA ILE A 164 15.49 7.09 15.38
C ILE A 164 14.90 8.49 15.32
N LYS A 165 14.95 9.20 16.46
CA LYS A 165 14.54 10.60 16.51
C LYS A 165 15.46 11.46 15.63
N ARG A 166 14.89 12.24 14.71
CA ARG A 166 15.59 13.20 13.84
C ARG A 166 14.82 14.51 13.73
N ASP A 167 15.53 15.57 13.40
CA ASP A 167 14.94 16.87 13.09
C ASP A 167 14.07 16.81 11.82
N PHE A 168 12.87 17.37 11.92
CA PHE A 168 11.99 17.69 10.81
C PHE A 168 11.71 19.20 10.82
N TYR A 169 11.97 19.84 9.68
CA TYR A 169 11.87 21.28 9.52
C TYR A 169 10.48 21.62 9.00
N LYS A 170 9.57 22.11 9.87
CA LYS A 170 8.26 22.65 9.44
C LYS A 170 8.44 23.95 8.65
N THR A 171 9.42 24.76 9.07
CA THR A 171 9.91 25.94 8.35
C THR A 171 11.42 26.04 8.55
N ALA A 172 12.08 27.05 8.00
CA ALA A 172 13.51 27.27 8.24
C ALA A 172 13.85 27.46 9.74
N LYS A 173 12.90 27.92 10.56
CA LYS A 173 13.09 28.25 11.99
C LYS A 173 12.35 27.32 12.96
N ASP A 174 11.32 26.63 12.50
CA ASP A 174 10.49 25.75 13.33
C ASP A 174 10.85 24.29 13.09
N VAL A 175 11.51 23.68 14.08
CA VAL A 175 12.07 22.32 14.01
C VAL A 175 11.47 21.46 15.10
N VAL A 176 11.07 20.24 14.75
CA VAL A 176 10.54 19.24 15.68
C VAL A 176 11.27 17.92 15.51
N GLN A 177 11.34 17.12 16.58
CA GLN A 177 11.91 15.77 16.53
C GLN A 177 10.82 14.76 16.18
N VAL A 178 11.04 13.96 15.14
CA VAL A 178 10.10 12.93 14.65
C VAL A 178 10.77 11.57 14.62
N ASP A 179 9.99 10.51 14.68
CA ASP A 179 10.48 9.14 14.44
C ASP A 179 10.77 8.99 12.95
N MET A 180 12.05 8.97 12.59
CA MET A 180 12.53 8.91 11.21
C MET A 180 12.97 7.48 10.89
N MET A 181 12.22 6.83 10.01
CA MET A 181 12.54 5.50 9.50
C MET A 181 13.65 5.60 8.47
N HIS A 182 14.48 4.56 8.35
CA HIS A 182 15.59 4.53 7.41
C HIS A 182 15.69 3.21 6.64
N ASN A 183 15.83 3.30 5.32
CA ASN A 183 16.04 2.15 4.43
C ASN A 183 16.96 2.60 3.26
N THR A 184 17.77 1.68 2.71
CA THR A 184 18.50 1.92 1.46
C THR A 184 18.25 0.76 0.50
N ASP A 185 17.58 1.05 -0.62
CA ASP A 185 17.28 0.05 -1.66
C ASP A 185 17.27 0.71 -3.05
N VAL A 186 16.90 -0.05 -4.08
CA VAL A 186 16.69 0.42 -5.44
C VAL A 186 15.24 0.89 -5.60
N TYR A 187 15.07 2.18 -5.82
CA TYR A 187 13.76 2.81 -6.01
C TYR A 187 13.66 3.49 -7.37
N ASN A 188 12.44 3.72 -7.80
CA ASN A 188 12.15 4.65 -8.88
C ASN A 188 12.34 6.07 -8.35
N TYR A 189 13.32 6.79 -8.91
CA TYR A 189 13.73 8.12 -8.46
C TYR A 189 13.79 9.08 -9.65
N TYR A 190 13.49 10.34 -9.40
CA TYR A 190 13.65 11.40 -10.39
C TYR A 190 13.90 12.74 -9.70
N GLU A 191 14.96 13.44 -10.07
CA GLU A 191 15.20 14.81 -9.64
C GLU A 191 14.79 15.77 -10.75
N SER A 192 13.75 16.58 -10.49
CA SER A 192 13.20 17.55 -11.43
C SER A 192 13.92 18.90 -11.32
N PRO A 193 14.69 19.33 -12.34
CA PRO A 193 15.30 20.65 -12.33
C PRO A 193 14.26 21.77 -12.43
N GLU A 194 13.16 21.52 -13.15
CA GLU A 194 12.06 22.49 -13.35
C GLU A 194 11.32 22.78 -12.05
N LEU A 195 10.93 21.71 -11.32
CA LEU A 195 10.20 21.83 -10.06
C LEU A 195 11.12 22.07 -8.86
N LYS A 196 12.44 21.92 -9.05
CA LYS A 196 13.45 21.95 -7.98
C LYS A 196 13.06 20.98 -6.84
N ALA A 197 12.69 19.77 -7.21
CA ALA A 197 12.20 18.76 -6.28
C ALA A 197 12.62 17.36 -6.68
N LYS A 198 12.61 16.47 -5.69
CA LYS A 198 12.94 15.06 -5.81
C LYS A 198 11.67 14.24 -5.71
N PHE A 199 11.51 13.29 -6.62
CA PHE A 199 10.44 12.32 -6.66
C PHE A 199 11.02 10.97 -6.26
N LEU A 200 10.34 10.30 -5.34
CA LEU A 200 10.66 8.95 -4.91
C LEU A 200 9.38 8.12 -4.99
N GLU A 201 9.39 7.06 -5.77
CA GLU A 201 8.32 6.08 -5.81
C GLU A 201 8.70 4.85 -4.99
N MET A 202 7.88 4.58 -3.98
CA MET A 202 8.02 3.44 -3.07
C MET A 202 6.92 2.42 -3.33
N PRO A 203 7.24 1.24 -3.88
CA PRO A 203 6.23 0.25 -4.23
C PRO A 203 5.66 -0.47 -3.00
N TYR A 204 4.39 -0.83 -3.07
CA TYR A 204 3.74 -1.77 -2.16
C TYR A 204 3.76 -3.19 -2.74
N GLU A 205 3.66 -4.20 -1.88
CA GLU A 205 3.51 -5.59 -2.30
C GLU A 205 2.30 -5.75 -3.24
N GLY A 206 2.48 -6.52 -4.31
CA GLY A 206 1.44 -6.78 -5.31
C GLY A 206 1.62 -6.03 -6.63
N ASP A 207 2.67 -5.22 -6.76
CA ASP A 207 3.13 -4.56 -7.99
C ASP A 207 2.16 -3.55 -8.64
N ASP A 208 0.94 -3.41 -8.11
CA ASP A 208 -0.09 -2.52 -8.65
C ASP A 208 -0.09 -1.10 -8.06
N LEU A 209 0.51 -0.89 -6.88
CA LEU A 209 0.42 0.35 -6.12
C LEU A 209 1.77 0.83 -5.59
N SER A 210 1.93 2.14 -5.53
CA SER A 210 3.10 2.79 -4.95
C SER A 210 2.73 4.06 -4.19
N MET A 211 3.58 4.49 -3.26
CA MET A 211 3.55 5.83 -2.68
C MET A 211 4.59 6.68 -3.41
N VAL A 212 4.14 7.78 -4.01
CA VAL A 212 5.04 8.78 -4.59
C VAL A 212 5.22 9.94 -3.62
N ILE A 213 6.46 10.17 -3.21
CA ILE A 213 6.85 11.29 -2.35
C ILE A 213 7.51 12.35 -3.23
N VAL A 214 7.09 13.60 -3.08
CA VAL A 214 7.67 14.76 -3.75
C VAL A 214 8.26 15.69 -2.69
N LEU A 215 9.59 15.82 -2.69
CA LEU A 215 10.34 16.59 -1.71
C LEU A 215 10.98 17.81 -2.39
N PRO A 216 10.59 19.05 -2.04
CA PRO A 216 11.29 20.24 -2.55
C PRO A 216 12.75 20.26 -2.08
N ASN A 217 13.64 20.76 -2.93
CA ASN A 217 15.06 20.90 -2.61
C ASN A 217 15.31 21.92 -1.49
N GLU A 218 14.43 22.91 -1.36
CA GLU A 218 14.48 23.94 -0.33
C GLU A 218 13.47 23.66 0.78
N LYS A 219 13.84 23.97 2.04
CA LYS A 219 12.99 23.73 3.22
C LYS A 219 11.63 24.43 3.17
N GLU A 220 11.55 25.58 2.49
CA GLU A 220 10.32 26.37 2.33
C GLU A 220 9.74 26.27 0.90
N GLY A 221 10.17 25.26 0.12
CA GLY A 221 9.79 25.10 -1.28
C GLY A 221 8.40 24.50 -1.52
N LEU A 222 7.67 24.07 -0.47
CA LEU A 222 6.37 23.42 -0.63
C LEU A 222 5.34 24.31 -1.34
N ALA A 223 5.24 25.58 -0.97
CA ALA A 223 4.30 26.52 -1.59
C ALA A 223 4.57 26.72 -3.10
N ALA A 224 5.84 26.68 -3.50
CA ALA A 224 6.22 26.75 -4.92
C ALA A 224 5.76 25.51 -5.69
N LEU A 225 5.83 24.32 -5.07
CA LEU A 225 5.29 23.09 -5.65
C LEU A 225 3.75 23.11 -5.74
N GLU A 226 3.08 23.58 -4.70
CA GLU A 226 1.62 23.70 -4.66
C GLU A 226 1.09 24.65 -5.74
N SER A 227 1.81 25.74 -6.04
CA SER A 227 1.46 26.63 -7.16
C SER A 227 1.59 25.97 -8.54
N GLN A 228 2.34 24.87 -8.64
CA GLN A 228 2.61 24.12 -9.87
C GLN A 228 2.06 22.70 -9.78
N ILE A 229 0.99 22.50 -9.00
CA ILE A 229 0.48 21.17 -8.65
C ILE A 229 0.14 20.30 -9.87
N GLU A 230 -0.26 20.90 -10.98
CA GLU A 230 -0.52 20.18 -12.23
C GLU A 230 0.75 19.50 -12.79
N ASN A 231 1.89 20.20 -12.73
CA ASN A 231 3.20 19.65 -13.14
C ASN A 231 3.71 18.60 -12.15
N VAL A 232 3.35 18.72 -10.86
CA VAL A 232 3.69 17.73 -9.83
C VAL A 232 2.98 16.40 -10.09
N PHE A 233 1.73 16.43 -10.56
CA PHE A 233 0.96 15.22 -10.90
C PHE A 233 1.22 14.68 -12.31
N ALA A 234 1.99 15.38 -13.14
CA ALA A 234 2.44 14.84 -14.41
C ALA A 234 3.35 13.63 -14.18
N ALA A 235 3.22 12.59 -15.01
CA ALA A 235 3.99 11.36 -14.86
C ALA A 235 5.51 11.67 -14.89
N PRO A 236 6.24 11.50 -13.76
CA PRO A 236 7.67 11.76 -13.72
C PRO A 236 8.42 10.69 -14.51
N ARG A 237 9.59 11.06 -15.03
CA ARG A 237 10.47 10.13 -15.76
C ARG A 237 11.39 9.42 -14.78
N PHE A 238 10.85 8.42 -14.08
CA PHE A 238 11.63 7.66 -13.11
C PHE A 238 12.76 6.85 -13.75
N THR A 239 13.88 6.79 -13.04
CA THR A 239 14.99 5.87 -13.25
C THR A 239 15.18 5.02 -12.01
N GLN A 240 15.58 3.76 -12.19
CA GLN A 240 15.91 2.89 -11.05
C GLN A 240 17.27 3.29 -10.49
N GLU A 241 17.29 3.74 -9.24
CA GLU A 241 18.51 4.21 -8.57
C GLU A 241 18.59 3.66 -7.15
N ARG A 242 19.82 3.41 -6.66
CA ARG A 242 20.05 3.04 -5.26
C ARG A 242 19.94 4.29 -4.40
N VAL A 243 18.87 4.40 -3.61
CA VAL A 243 18.54 5.60 -2.82
C VAL A 243 18.50 5.25 -1.33
N SER A 244 19.11 6.11 -0.52
CA SER A 244 19.01 6.07 0.94
C SER A 244 17.83 6.94 1.38
N VAL A 245 16.77 6.32 1.86
CA VAL A 245 15.49 6.95 2.19
C VAL A 245 15.40 7.19 3.69
N SER A 246 15.06 8.42 4.08
CA SER A 246 14.67 8.77 5.45
C SER A 246 13.27 9.35 5.42
N LEU A 247 12.31 8.64 6.02
CA LEU A 247 10.88 8.97 5.96
C LEU A 247 10.31 9.02 7.38
N PRO A 248 9.71 10.14 7.83
CA PRO A 248 9.04 10.15 9.13
C PRO A 248 7.86 9.18 9.15
N LYS A 249 7.62 8.56 10.30
CA LYS A 249 6.31 7.98 10.60
C LYS A 249 5.31 9.11 10.71
N PHE A 250 4.14 8.94 10.11
CA PHE A 250 3.08 9.93 10.24
C PHE A 250 1.70 9.31 10.12
N THR A 251 0.76 9.95 10.80
CA THR A 251 -0.67 9.67 10.67
C THR A 251 -1.35 10.94 10.21
N VAL A 252 -2.17 10.84 9.16
CA VAL A 252 -3.02 11.95 8.72
C VAL A 252 -4.45 11.46 8.70
N GLU A 253 -5.29 12.19 9.43
CA GLU A 253 -6.73 12.03 9.45
C GLU A 253 -7.35 13.41 9.29
N ASN A 254 -8.17 13.59 8.26
CA ASN A 254 -8.88 14.84 8.05
C ASN A 254 -10.23 14.61 7.40
N LYS A 255 -11.14 15.54 7.68
CA LYS A 255 -12.47 15.62 7.11
C LYS A 255 -12.52 16.83 6.18
N ILE A 256 -12.91 16.63 4.94
CA ILE A 256 -13.08 17.68 3.93
C ILE A 256 -14.58 17.80 3.61
N GLN A 257 -15.12 19.00 3.79
CA GLN A 257 -16.42 19.37 3.26
C GLN A 257 -16.23 19.85 1.82
N LEU A 258 -16.83 19.12 0.88
CA LEU A 258 -16.58 19.31 -0.55
C LEU A 258 -17.59 20.24 -1.20
N LYS A 259 -18.69 20.60 -0.53
CA LYS A 259 -19.73 21.47 -1.10
C LYS A 259 -19.16 22.74 -1.75
N LYS A 260 -18.41 23.53 -1.00
CA LYS A 260 -17.82 24.79 -1.50
C LYS A 260 -16.78 24.55 -2.60
N ILE A 261 -15.97 23.50 -2.45
CA ILE A 261 -14.98 23.09 -3.45
C ILE A 261 -15.68 22.74 -4.77
N LEU A 262 -16.77 21.97 -4.72
CA LEU A 262 -17.53 21.55 -5.91
C LEU A 262 -18.29 22.73 -6.55
N GLN A 263 -18.80 23.66 -5.76
CA GLN A 263 -19.38 24.92 -6.26
C GLN A 263 -18.35 25.76 -7.01
N ASN A 264 -17.12 25.89 -6.48
CA ASN A 264 -16.01 26.57 -7.16
C ASN A 264 -15.60 25.86 -8.45
N LEU A 265 -15.80 24.53 -8.55
CA LEU A 265 -15.61 23.75 -9.76
C LEU A 265 -16.79 23.81 -10.74
N GLY A 266 -17.80 24.64 -10.46
CA GLY A 266 -18.93 24.89 -11.35
C GLY A 266 -20.17 24.02 -11.10
N ILE A 267 -20.15 23.16 -10.08
CA ILE A 267 -21.30 22.32 -9.71
C ILE A 267 -22.15 23.07 -8.70
N ASN A 268 -23.15 23.83 -9.16
CA ASN A 268 -23.93 24.74 -8.33
C ASN A 268 -25.39 24.29 -8.19
N LYS A 269 -26.04 23.92 -9.29
CA LYS A 269 -27.46 23.52 -9.32
C LYS A 269 -27.74 22.29 -8.48
N ALA A 270 -26.80 21.35 -8.41
CA ALA A 270 -26.95 20.17 -7.57
C ALA A 270 -27.13 20.51 -6.08
N PHE A 271 -26.70 21.71 -5.65
CA PHE A 271 -26.80 22.20 -4.27
C PHE A 271 -27.94 23.21 -4.05
N SER A 272 -28.77 23.47 -5.06
CA SER A 272 -29.85 24.47 -5.00
C SER A 272 -31.24 23.84 -5.15
N ASP A 273 -32.28 24.64 -4.93
CA ASP A 273 -33.68 24.21 -5.12
C ASP A 273 -34.06 23.99 -6.60
N GLU A 274 -33.16 24.31 -7.53
CA GLU A 274 -33.33 24.01 -8.96
C GLU A 274 -32.78 22.63 -9.35
N ALA A 275 -32.18 21.91 -8.40
CA ALA A 275 -31.61 20.58 -8.61
C ALA A 275 -32.64 19.64 -9.25
N ASP A 276 -32.25 19.00 -10.35
CA ASP A 276 -32.99 17.88 -10.92
C ASP A 276 -32.28 16.57 -10.62
N LEU A 277 -32.62 16.00 -9.47
CA LEU A 277 -32.19 14.68 -9.02
C LEU A 277 -33.34 13.66 -9.12
N SER A 278 -34.31 13.93 -10.01
CA SER A 278 -35.50 13.08 -10.18
C SER A 278 -35.19 11.68 -10.70
N GLY A 279 -33.97 11.41 -11.20
CA GLY A 279 -33.50 10.06 -11.52
C GLY A 279 -33.21 9.20 -10.30
N LEU A 280 -33.01 9.80 -9.12
CA LEU A 280 -32.84 9.10 -7.85
C LEU A 280 -34.21 8.79 -7.23
N ALA A 281 -34.99 9.85 -6.97
CA ALA A 281 -36.32 9.81 -6.37
C ALA A 281 -37.04 11.15 -6.58
N GLY A 282 -38.34 11.19 -6.32
CA GLY A 282 -39.13 12.43 -6.37
C GLY A 282 -39.20 13.08 -7.76
N LYS A 283 -39.47 14.38 -7.77
CA LYS A 283 -39.53 15.28 -8.92
C LYS A 283 -38.41 16.33 -8.84
N LYS A 284 -38.23 17.08 -9.92
CA LYS A 284 -37.30 18.22 -9.95
C LYS A 284 -37.60 19.21 -8.82
N GLY A 285 -36.56 19.67 -8.13
CA GLY A 285 -36.63 20.59 -6.98
C GLY A 285 -36.94 19.93 -5.63
N ASP A 286 -37.41 18.68 -5.61
CA ASP A 286 -37.68 17.97 -4.36
C ASP A 286 -36.40 17.68 -3.56
N LEU A 287 -35.34 17.30 -4.28
CA LEU A 287 -34.08 16.84 -3.71
C LEU A 287 -32.91 17.70 -4.20
N ALA A 288 -32.05 18.11 -3.28
CA ALA A 288 -30.77 18.76 -3.57
C ALA A 288 -29.69 18.20 -2.63
N ILE A 289 -28.45 18.26 -3.07
CA ILE A 289 -27.29 17.89 -2.25
C ILE A 289 -27.15 18.94 -1.15
N SER A 290 -27.30 18.50 0.09
CA SER A 290 -27.10 19.35 1.27
C SER A 290 -25.62 19.49 1.59
N ASP A 291 -24.89 18.36 1.58
CA ASP A 291 -23.45 18.30 1.83
C ASP A 291 -22.79 17.10 1.14
N VAL A 292 -21.49 17.20 0.91
CA VAL A 292 -20.62 16.14 0.41
C VAL A 292 -19.40 16.08 1.31
N ILE A 293 -19.22 14.96 2.01
CA ILE A 293 -18.23 14.86 3.07
C ILE A 293 -17.30 13.71 2.75
N GLN A 294 -16.01 14.04 2.62
CA GLN A 294 -14.94 13.05 2.57
C GLN A 294 -14.21 13.02 3.91
N LYS A 295 -13.93 11.81 4.41
CA LYS A 295 -12.96 11.63 5.48
C LYS A 295 -11.99 10.52 5.09
N ALA A 296 -10.71 10.79 5.24
CA ALA A 296 -9.66 9.86 4.86
C ALA A 296 -8.70 9.68 6.03
N PHE A 297 -8.15 8.47 6.11
CA PHE A 297 -7.17 8.10 7.13
C PHE A 297 -5.99 7.38 6.47
N ILE A 298 -4.77 7.81 6.78
CA ILE A 298 -3.54 7.12 6.42
C ILE A 298 -2.61 7.06 7.63
N ASN A 299 -1.95 5.92 7.82
CA ASN A 299 -0.95 5.73 8.87
C ASN A 299 0.29 5.05 8.28
N VAL A 300 1.37 5.80 8.13
CA VAL A 300 2.62 5.35 7.53
C VAL A 300 3.59 4.89 8.62
N THR A 301 4.04 3.64 8.47
CA THR A 301 4.88 2.92 9.43
C THR A 301 5.98 2.15 8.70
N GLU A 302 6.82 1.46 9.48
CA GLU A 302 7.97 0.71 9.01
C GLU A 302 7.58 -0.45 8.08
N THR A 303 6.43 -1.09 8.33
CA THR A 303 5.96 -2.23 7.55
C THR A 303 5.17 -1.83 6.31
N GLY A 304 4.67 -0.59 6.25
CA GLY A 304 3.73 -0.18 5.21
C GLY A 304 2.83 0.97 5.63
N THR A 305 1.79 1.14 4.82
CA THR A 305 0.63 1.96 5.16
C THR A 305 -0.44 1.06 5.80
N GLU A 306 -0.69 1.36 7.07
CA GLU A 306 -1.37 0.62 8.12
C GLU A 306 -1.01 -0.86 8.32
N ALA A 307 -0.20 -1.12 9.36
CA ALA A 307 -0.41 -2.19 10.32
C ALA A 307 -0.62 -1.56 11.72
N ALA A 308 -1.78 -1.76 12.34
CA ALA A 308 -2.00 -1.41 13.75
C ALA A 308 -1.71 -2.65 14.61
N ALA A 309 -0.52 -2.69 15.21
CA ALA A 309 -0.14 -3.60 16.30
C ALA A 309 -0.74 -5.01 16.23
N ALA A 310 -0.17 -5.87 15.39
CA ALA A 310 -0.02 -7.25 15.85
C ALA A 310 1.06 -7.21 16.93
N THR A 311 0.66 -7.05 18.19
CA THR A 311 1.32 -7.77 19.28
C THR A 311 1.16 -9.26 18.99
N ALA A 312 1.89 -9.75 18.00
CA ALA A 312 2.31 -11.12 17.94
C ALA A 312 3.76 -11.06 18.40
N VAL A 313 4.06 -11.81 19.44
CA VAL A 313 5.41 -12.28 19.67
C VAL A 313 5.83 -12.97 18.36
N GLU A 314 6.45 -12.23 17.45
CA GLU A 314 7.37 -12.86 16.52
C GLU A 314 8.38 -13.57 17.41
N PRO A 315 8.64 -14.87 17.21
CA PRO A 315 9.85 -15.45 17.76
C PRO A 315 10.96 -14.49 17.33
N LYS A 316 11.67 -13.91 18.30
CA LYS A 316 12.92 -13.19 18.05
C LYS A 316 13.87 -14.18 17.36
N PHE A 317 13.72 -14.35 16.05
CA PHE A 317 14.84 -14.65 15.20
C PHE A 317 15.56 -13.31 15.09
N LEU A 318 16.55 -13.17 15.96
CA LEU A 318 17.60 -12.17 15.82
C LEU A 318 17.95 -12.06 14.33
N SER A 319 17.50 -10.97 13.71
CA SER A 319 18.06 -10.41 12.49
C SER A 319 19.47 -9.92 12.83
N MET A 320 20.38 -10.88 12.97
CA MET A 320 21.80 -10.61 13.09
C MET A 320 22.49 -11.17 11.84
N TRP A 321 22.12 -10.62 10.68
CA TRP A 321 22.85 -10.86 9.44
C TRP A 321 23.15 -9.51 8.78
N ARG A 322 24.05 -8.79 9.46
CA ARG A 322 24.79 -7.67 8.90
C ARG A 322 25.95 -8.28 8.10
N ASP A 323 26.01 -7.96 6.82
CA ASP A 323 27.12 -8.17 5.86
C ASP A 323 28.35 -8.97 6.35
N PHE A 324 28.49 -10.23 5.90
CA PHE A 324 29.77 -10.96 5.96
C PHE A 324 30.12 -11.52 4.57
N PRO A 325 31.24 -11.12 3.96
CA PRO A 325 31.85 -11.83 2.85
C PRO A 325 32.67 -13.00 3.39
N ILE A 326 32.57 -14.16 2.75
CA ILE A 326 33.27 -15.36 3.18
C ILE A 326 34.70 -15.35 2.63
N LYS A 327 35.70 -15.35 3.52
CA LYS A 327 37.09 -15.69 3.20
C LYS A 327 37.45 -16.97 3.94
N ILE A 328 37.59 -18.08 3.20
CA ILE A 328 37.91 -19.39 3.76
C ILE A 328 39.42 -19.45 4.01
N LEU A 329 39.82 -19.45 5.28
CA LEU A 329 41.21 -19.69 5.69
C LEU A 329 41.35 -21.13 6.16
N MET A 330 41.81 -22.01 5.27
CA MET A 330 42.35 -23.32 5.65
C MET A 330 43.84 -23.36 5.36
N ASN A 331 44.64 -23.77 6.35
CA ASN A 331 46.03 -24.11 6.12
C ASN A 331 46.11 -25.49 5.46
N THR A 332 46.24 -25.51 4.13
CA THR A 332 46.22 -26.73 3.28
C THR A 332 47.39 -27.68 3.49
N THR A 333 48.32 -27.38 4.41
CA THR A 333 49.52 -28.20 4.66
C THR A 333 49.24 -29.53 5.37
N SER A 334 48.03 -29.72 5.90
CA SER A 334 47.67 -30.94 6.68
C SER A 334 46.61 -31.82 6.00
N LEU A 335 46.12 -31.45 4.81
CA LEU A 335 45.13 -32.24 4.09
C LEU A 335 45.84 -33.31 3.24
N GLN A 336 45.28 -34.53 3.20
CA GLN A 336 45.72 -35.53 2.23
C GLN A 336 45.59 -34.95 0.80
N PRO A 337 46.51 -35.30 -0.13
CA PRO A 337 46.61 -34.65 -1.45
C PRO A 337 45.30 -34.64 -2.26
N GLU A 338 44.48 -35.68 -2.08
CA GLU A 338 43.20 -35.85 -2.76
C GLU A 338 42.11 -34.91 -2.22
N CYS A 339 42.03 -34.73 -0.89
CA CYS A 339 41.16 -33.73 -0.28
C CYS A 339 41.59 -32.30 -0.65
N GLY A 340 42.90 -32.04 -0.74
CA GLY A 340 43.40 -30.75 -1.22
C GLY A 340 43.01 -30.46 -2.67
N LYS A 341 42.92 -31.49 -3.53
CA LYS A 341 42.49 -31.35 -4.93
C LYS A 341 40.98 -31.14 -5.03
N ALA A 342 40.19 -31.89 -4.27
CA ALA A 342 38.73 -31.73 -4.21
C ALA A 342 38.34 -30.34 -3.69
N TYR A 343 39.01 -29.87 -2.63
CA TYR A 343 38.81 -28.54 -2.08
C TYR A 343 39.14 -27.43 -3.09
N ARG A 344 40.28 -27.54 -3.81
CA ARG A 344 40.64 -26.55 -4.86
C ARG A 344 39.62 -26.52 -5.99
N ASN A 345 39.14 -27.68 -6.45
CA ASN A 345 38.10 -27.75 -7.47
C ASN A 345 36.78 -27.14 -6.96
N PHE A 346 36.40 -27.41 -5.71
CA PHE A 346 35.20 -26.87 -5.08
C PHE A 346 35.25 -25.33 -4.96
N VAL A 347 36.38 -24.78 -4.49
CA VAL A 347 36.59 -23.32 -4.43
C VAL A 347 36.53 -22.70 -5.82
N GLN A 348 37.11 -23.37 -6.82
CA GLN A 348 37.08 -22.89 -8.21
C GLN A 348 35.67 -22.92 -8.83
N LEU A 349 34.84 -23.89 -8.46
CA LEU A 349 33.43 -23.98 -8.89
C LEU A 349 32.53 -22.96 -8.19
N LEU A 350 32.81 -22.65 -6.91
CA LEU A 350 32.13 -21.58 -6.17
C LEU A 350 32.43 -20.20 -6.76
N ASP A 351 33.69 -19.91 -7.11
CA ASP A 351 34.08 -18.67 -7.79
C ASP A 351 33.39 -18.52 -9.16
N GLN A 352 33.08 -19.65 -9.82
CA GLN A 352 32.37 -19.67 -11.10
C GLN A 352 30.84 -19.62 -10.95
N ASN A 353 30.30 -19.64 -9.73
CA ASN A 353 28.87 -19.71 -9.41
C ASN A 353 28.13 -20.92 -10.01
N ASP A 354 28.74 -22.11 -10.02
CA ASP A 354 28.08 -23.34 -10.49
C ASP A 354 27.17 -23.94 -9.38
N LEU A 355 25.86 -23.99 -9.64
CA LEU A 355 24.82 -24.50 -8.73
C LEU A 355 25.03 -25.97 -8.31
N ASN A 356 25.78 -26.77 -9.07
CA ASN A 356 26.01 -28.18 -8.74
C ASN A 356 26.96 -28.36 -7.54
N ALA A 357 27.81 -27.38 -7.25
CA ALA A 357 28.72 -27.42 -6.09
C ALA A 357 27.95 -27.37 -4.75
N LEU A 358 26.81 -26.67 -4.72
CA LEU A 358 25.94 -26.58 -3.54
C LEU A 358 25.13 -27.86 -3.30
N LYS A 359 24.78 -28.59 -4.36
CA LYS A 359 24.06 -29.88 -4.26
C LYS A 359 24.89 -30.99 -3.61
N MET A 360 26.21 -30.86 -3.51
CA MET A 360 27.04 -31.81 -2.75
C MET A 360 26.87 -31.67 -1.23
N LEU A 361 26.36 -30.54 -0.72
CA LEU A 361 26.00 -30.36 0.70
C LEU A 361 24.62 -30.96 1.05
N ASP A 362 23.81 -31.29 0.05
CA ASP A 362 22.40 -31.72 0.17
C ASP A 362 22.24 -33.25 0.35
N ALA A 363 23.27 -34.05 0.03
CA ALA A 363 23.17 -35.50 0.12
C ALA A 363 23.58 -36.03 1.51
N THR A 364 22.64 -36.07 2.47
CA THR A 364 22.18 -37.28 3.21
C THR A 364 21.61 -36.98 4.60
N ALA A 365 20.37 -36.49 4.63
CA ALA A 365 19.38 -36.91 5.63
C ALA A 365 18.31 -37.73 4.89
N LYS A 366 18.13 -38.99 5.28
CA LYS A 366 17.09 -39.90 4.76
C LYS A 366 15.75 -39.59 5.42
N LEU A 367 14.68 -39.54 4.62
CA LEU A 367 13.30 -39.76 5.07
C LEU A 367 12.85 -41.23 4.85
N PRO A 368 11.85 -41.72 5.60
CA PRO A 368 11.53 -43.14 5.74
C PRO A 368 10.57 -43.67 4.67
N SER A 369 10.82 -44.92 4.28
CA SER A 369 9.88 -45.96 3.81
C SER A 369 8.66 -45.58 2.94
N GLY A 370 8.65 -46.14 1.73
CA GLY A 370 7.43 -46.63 1.08
C GLY A 370 7.19 -46.02 -0.30
N LEU A 371 7.18 -46.90 -1.31
CA LEU A 371 6.86 -46.62 -2.71
C LEU A 371 7.89 -45.76 -3.45
N LEU A 372 8.91 -46.42 -4.01
CA LEU A 372 9.35 -46.26 -5.41
C LEU A 372 10.42 -47.32 -5.68
N GLN A 373 10.03 -48.39 -6.36
CA GLN A 373 10.94 -49.37 -6.96
C GLN A 373 11.62 -48.71 -8.16
N GLY A 374 12.96 -48.64 -8.14
CA GLY A 374 13.75 -48.39 -9.34
C GLY A 374 15.01 -47.58 -9.09
N ASN A 375 16.13 -48.29 -8.94
CA ASN A 375 17.51 -47.82 -9.17
C ASN A 375 18.07 -46.74 -8.24
N ILE A 376 18.30 -47.08 -6.97
CA ILE A 376 19.29 -46.37 -6.15
C ILE A 376 20.30 -47.40 -5.62
N ILE A 377 21.57 -47.24 -6.00
CA ILE A 377 22.69 -47.98 -5.42
C ILE A 377 22.99 -47.35 -4.06
N GLN A 378 22.91 -48.15 -3.01
CA GLN A 378 23.06 -47.69 -1.62
C GLN A 378 24.52 -47.81 -1.18
N TYR A 379 25.12 -46.73 -0.68
CA TYR A 379 26.44 -46.75 -0.05
C TYR A 379 26.32 -46.25 1.40
N GLY A 380 26.37 -47.18 2.36
CA GLY A 380 26.69 -46.96 3.78
C GLY A 380 25.70 -46.18 4.67
N ASN A 381 25.84 -46.32 5.99
CA ASN A 381 25.18 -45.49 7.02
C ASN A 381 26.21 -44.88 7.99
N PHE A 382 25.74 -43.90 8.75
CA PHE A 382 26.49 -43.02 9.65
C PHE A 382 27.11 -43.71 10.89
N ASP A 383 26.68 -44.91 11.27
CA ASP A 383 27.16 -45.56 12.50
C ASP A 383 28.48 -46.33 12.31
N GLU A 384 28.96 -46.50 11.06
CA GLU A 384 30.33 -46.94 10.76
C GLU A 384 31.37 -45.79 10.85
N CYS A 385 30.94 -44.53 11.03
CA CYS A 385 31.85 -43.37 11.08
C CYS A 385 32.57 -43.19 12.42
N MET A 386 32.19 -43.94 13.46
CA MET A 386 32.68 -43.70 14.81
C MET A 386 33.87 -44.57 15.24
N GLU A 387 34.40 -45.53 14.45
CA GLU A 387 35.68 -46.16 14.83
C GLU A 387 36.39 -46.97 13.70
N VAL A 388 37.29 -46.30 12.96
CA VAL A 388 38.49 -46.86 12.27
C VAL A 388 38.16 -47.78 11.05
N GLU A 389 38.72 -47.73 9.84
CA GLU A 389 40.03 -47.46 9.28
C GLU A 389 39.79 -47.13 7.78
N THR A 390 40.46 -46.12 7.21
CA THR A 390 40.30 -45.61 5.82
C THR A 390 39.11 -44.66 5.56
N ALA A 391 39.16 -43.47 6.17
CA ALA A 391 38.23 -42.38 5.84
C ALA A 391 38.48 -41.82 4.42
N GLN A 392 37.40 -41.67 3.63
CA GLN A 392 37.44 -41.05 2.30
C GLN A 392 36.93 -39.60 2.26
N TYR A 393 36.58 -38.99 3.40
CA TYR A 393 36.17 -37.58 3.47
C TYR A 393 36.63 -36.91 4.79
N CYS A 394 37.11 -35.67 4.68
CA CYS A 394 37.55 -34.84 5.82
C CYS A 394 36.41 -33.94 6.31
N LEU A 395 36.19 -33.87 7.63
CA LEU A 395 35.44 -32.79 8.25
C LEU A 395 36.39 -31.60 8.47
N VAL A 396 35.96 -30.39 8.13
CA VAL A 396 36.78 -29.19 8.38
C VAL A 396 35.93 -28.04 8.93
N GLU A 397 36.47 -27.40 9.95
CA GLU A 397 35.96 -26.18 10.58
C GLU A 397 36.62 -24.95 9.93
N VAL A 398 35.84 -23.91 9.64
CA VAL A 398 36.30 -22.69 8.93
C VAL A 398 35.91 -21.46 9.74
N ASP A 399 36.92 -20.67 10.10
CA ASP A 399 36.74 -19.30 10.62
C ASP A 399 36.83 -18.26 9.51
N VAL A 400 35.97 -17.23 9.59
CA VAL A 400 35.71 -16.27 8.50
C VAL A 400 35.85 -14.82 9.00
N GLU A 401 36.63 -13.99 8.30
CA GLU A 401 36.75 -12.53 8.55
C GLU A 401 36.52 -11.68 7.27
N PRO A 402 35.95 -10.45 7.38
CA PRO A 402 35.27 -9.79 6.25
C PRO A 402 36.13 -8.84 5.37
N LEU A 403 36.00 -8.92 4.03
CA LEU A 403 36.44 -7.92 3.04
C LEU A 403 35.33 -7.48 2.07
N TRP A 404 34.98 -6.20 2.12
CA TRP A 404 33.92 -5.54 1.36
C TRP A 404 34.29 -5.33 -0.12
N GLN A 405 33.49 -5.86 -1.07
CA GLN A 405 33.16 -5.30 -2.41
C GLN A 405 32.67 -6.40 -3.40
N LYS A 406 31.34 -6.58 -3.61
CA LYS A 406 30.62 -6.90 -4.90
C LYS A 406 29.16 -7.42 -4.68
N PRO A 407 28.27 -7.40 -5.72
CA PRO A 407 26.82 -7.23 -5.53
C PRO A 407 25.95 -8.51 -5.45
N TYR A 408 24.75 -8.29 -4.92
CA TYR A 408 23.87 -9.14 -4.09
C TYR A 408 22.99 -10.19 -4.80
N SER A 409 22.94 -10.23 -6.14
CA SER A 409 21.84 -10.94 -6.84
C SER A 409 21.95 -12.47 -6.85
N LYS A 410 23.14 -13.05 -6.72
CA LYS A 410 23.32 -14.51 -6.70
C LYS A 410 23.13 -15.16 -5.32
N PHE A 411 22.97 -14.36 -4.27
CA PHE A 411 22.82 -14.85 -2.89
C PHE A 411 21.37 -15.25 -2.56
N LYS A 412 20.39 -14.71 -3.31
CA LYS A 412 18.94 -14.94 -3.09
C LYS A 412 18.49 -16.36 -3.46
N ASP A 413 19.07 -16.93 -4.51
CA ASP A 413 18.78 -18.32 -4.95
C ASP A 413 19.38 -19.37 -3.98
N LEU A 414 20.43 -18.98 -3.24
CA LEU A 414 21.08 -19.79 -2.20
C LEU A 414 20.18 -19.99 -0.97
N VAL A 415 19.43 -18.94 -0.61
CA VAL A 415 18.60 -18.91 0.60
C VAL A 415 17.30 -19.72 0.43
N HIS A 416 16.70 -19.70 -0.76
CA HIS A 416 15.50 -20.49 -1.05
C HIS A 416 15.72 -22.00 -0.92
N SER A 417 16.92 -22.49 -1.28
CA SER A 417 17.30 -23.90 -1.16
C SER A 417 17.45 -24.35 0.30
N PHE A 418 17.77 -23.41 1.20
CA PHE A 418 17.99 -23.68 2.63
C PHE A 418 16.68 -23.72 3.43
N TYR A 419 15.64 -23.01 2.98
CA TYR A 419 14.33 -22.97 3.66
C TYR A 419 13.50 -24.24 3.45
N PHE A 420 13.64 -24.91 2.31
CA PHE A 420 12.96 -26.19 2.05
C PHE A 420 13.43 -27.30 3.02
N PHE A 421 14.66 -27.21 3.51
CA PHE A 421 15.27 -28.19 4.41
C PHE A 421 14.72 -28.15 5.85
N LYS A 422 14.07 -27.07 6.26
CA LYS A 422 13.61 -26.87 7.64
C LYS A 422 12.18 -27.36 7.87
N GLU A 423 11.34 -27.45 6.83
CA GLU A 423 9.97 -27.96 6.95
C GLU A 423 9.91 -29.49 7.08
N GLU A 424 10.84 -30.26 6.51
CA GLU A 424 10.84 -31.72 6.61
C GLU A 424 11.39 -32.29 7.94
N PHE A 425 11.93 -31.44 8.82
CA PHE A 425 12.52 -31.86 10.11
C PHE A 425 11.66 -31.58 11.35
N THR A 426 10.44 -31.05 11.19
CA THR A 426 9.51 -30.80 12.31
C THR A 426 8.36 -31.80 12.44
N ASP A 427 8.36 -32.90 11.68
CA ASP A 427 7.28 -33.90 11.73
C ASP A 427 7.77 -35.35 12.00
N VAL A 428 8.84 -35.49 12.80
CA VAL A 428 9.20 -36.79 13.40
C VAL A 428 9.51 -36.61 14.89
N SER A 429 8.51 -37.02 15.68
CA SER A 429 8.44 -37.27 17.13
C SER A 429 8.70 -36.12 18.09
#